data_AF-A0A8C0K8G2-F1
#
_entry.id   AF-A0A8C0K8G2-F1
#
_cell.length_a   1.000
_cell.length_b   1.000
_cell.length_c   1.000
_cell.angle_alpha   90.00
_cell.angle_beta   90.00
_cell.angle_gamma   90.00
#
_symmetry.space_group_name_H-M   'P 1'
#
loop_
_entity.id
_entity.type
_entity.pdbx_description
1 polymer ?
#
loop_
_entity_poly.entity_id
_entity_poly.type
_entity_poly.pdbx_seq_one_letter_code
_entity_poly.pdbx_strand_id
1 'polypeptide(L)' 'MANQVIKCKAAVAWEAGKPLSIEEVEVAPPKAHEVRIKIMVTLSSHFTSHSVENANFV' A
#
# COMPACT_ATOMS: atom_id res chain seq x y z
N MET A 1 -12.05 -3.43 -16.18
CA MET A 1 -12.59 -2.59 -15.08
C MET A 1 -11.59 -1.47 -14.76
N ALA A 2 -11.47 -0.47 -15.64
CA ALA A 2 -10.39 0.53 -15.54
C ALA A 2 -10.75 1.80 -14.74
N ASN A 3 -11.98 1.90 -14.21
CA ASN A 3 -12.47 3.10 -13.54
C ASN A 3 -13.25 2.81 -12.24
N GLN A 4 -12.94 1.69 -11.58
CA GLN A 4 -13.58 1.31 -10.32
C GLN A 4 -12.58 1.38 -9.17
N VAL A 5 -13.07 1.83 -8.02
CA VAL A 5 -12.37 1.74 -6.74
C VAL A 5 -12.17 0.27 -6.41
N ILE A 6 -10.94 -0.13 -6.11
CA ILE A 6 -10.61 -1.50 -5.73
C ILE A 6 -10.45 -1.53 -4.22
N LYS A 7 -11.12 -2.49 -3.57
CA LYS A 7 -10.89 -2.81 -2.16
C LYS A 7 -9.80 -3.87 -2.07
N CYS A 8 -8.71 -3.58 -1.38
CA CYS A 8 -7.64 -4.53 -1.12
C CYS A 8 -7.20 -4.46 0.34
N LYS A 9 -6.60 -5.55 0.82
CA LYS A 9 -5.98 -5.55 2.15
C LYS A 9 -4.60 -4.94 2.04
N ALA A 10 -4.31 -3.96 2.88
CA ALA A 10 -3.01 -3.33 2.97
C ALA A 10 -2.53 -3.30 4.43
N ALA A 11 -1.21 -3.26 4.59
CA ALA A 11 -0.58 -2.99 5.87
C ALA A 11 -0.43 -1.47 6.02
N VAL A 12 -1.17 -0.87 6.94
CA VAL A 12 -1.22 0.57 7.15
C VAL A 12 -0.40 0.93 8.38
N ALA A 13 0.54 1.86 8.20
CA ALA A 13 1.27 2.50 9.27
C ALA A 13 0.53 3.76 9.71
N TRP A 14 -0.18 3.68 10.83
CA TRP A 14 -0.90 4.84 11.38
C TRP A 14 0.03 5.79 12.14
N GLU A 15 1.00 5.23 12.87
CA GLU A 15 1.96 5.97 13.69
C GLU A 15 3.33 5.31 13.61
N ALA A 16 4.39 6.13 13.59
CA ALA A 16 5.77 5.63 13.60
C ALA A 16 6.05 4.82 14.87
N GLY A 17 6.73 3.67 14.69
CA GLY A 17 7.08 2.78 15.79
C GLY A 17 5.96 1.89 16.33
N LYS A 18 4.73 1.97 15.79
CA LYS A 18 3.66 0.99 16.07
C LYS A 18 3.65 -0.16 15.04
N PRO A 19 3.17 -1.35 15.42
CA PRO A 19 3.00 -2.44 14.47
C PRO A 19 1.99 -2.05 13.38
N LEU A 20 2.24 -2.51 12.15
CA LEU A 20 1.36 -2.27 11.02
C LEU A 20 -0.01 -2.91 11.25
N SER A 21 -1.06 -2.16 10.92
CA SER A 21 -2.45 -2.66 10.99
C SER A 21 -2.85 -3.20 9.62
N ILE A 22 -3.33 -4.46 9.57
CA ILE A 22 -3.82 -5.07 8.32
C ILE A 22 -5.29 -4.73 8.18
N GLU A 23 -5.60 -3.79 7.27
CA GLU A 23 -6.95 -3.27 7.09
C GLU A 23 -7.33 -3.23 5.61
N GLU A 24 -8.63 -3.11 5.33
CA GLU A 24 -9.14 -2.99 3.96
C GLU A 24 -9.10 -1.52 3.52
N VAL A 25 -8.37 -1.26 2.45
CA VAL A 25 -8.20 0.07 1.87
C VAL A 25 -8.83 0.16 0.49
N GLU A 26 -9.29 1.36 0.14
CA GLU A 26 -9.89 1.68 -1.14
C GLU A 26 -8.88 2.38 -2.04
N VAL A 27 -8.49 1.73 -3.14
CA VAL A 27 -7.57 2.28 -4.13
C VAL A 27 -8.38 2.95 -5.25
N ALA A 28 -8.18 4.26 -5.43
CA ALA A 28 -8.83 5.07 -6.46
C ALA A 28 -8.23 4.83 -7.86
N PRO A 29 -9.03 4.86 -8.94
CA PRO A 29 -8.57 4.54 -10.30
C PRO A 29 -7.40 5.44 -10.73
N PRO A 30 -6.44 4.93 -11.51
CA PRO A 30 -5.30 5.72 -11.94
C PRO A 30 -5.76 6.87 -12.84
N LYS A 31 -5.21 8.06 -12.62
CA LYS A 31 -5.42 9.23 -13.48
C LYS A 31 -4.53 9.16 -14.72
N ALA A 32 -4.65 10.16 -15.59
CA ALA A 32 -3.78 10.27 -16.76
C ALA A 32 -2.30 10.31 -16.33
N HIS A 33 -1.48 9.43 -16.89
CA HIS A 33 -0.05 9.26 -16.57
C HIS A 33 0.24 8.60 -15.21
N GLU A 34 -0.75 8.02 -14.55
CA GLU A 34 -0.54 7.17 -13.36
C GLU A 34 -0.62 5.69 -13.74
N VAL A 35 0.15 4.85 -13.06
CA VAL A 35 0.12 3.40 -13.24
C VAL A 35 -0.23 2.75 -11.90
N ARG A 36 -1.33 1.97 -11.90
CA ARG A 36 -1.71 1.14 -10.76
C ARG A 36 -1.09 -0.26 -10.91
N ILE A 37 -0.32 -0.68 -9.92
CA ILE A 37 0.38 -1.98 -9.92
C ILE A 37 -0.26 -2.92 -8.89
N LYS A 38 -0.55 -4.16 -9.30
CA LYS A 38 -0.93 -5.22 -8.36
C LYS A 38 0.33 -5.87 -7.80
N ILE A 39 0.63 -5.61 -6.53
CA ILE A 39 1.73 -6.24 -5.81
C ILE A 39 1.34 -7.69 -5.48
N MET A 40 2.10 -8.66 -5.97
CA MET A 40 1.92 -10.08 -5.61
C MET A 40 2.84 -10.50 -4.46
N VAL A 41 4.08 -10.00 -4.46
CA VAL A 41 5.10 -10.30 -3.45
C VAL A 41 5.96 -9.05 -3.29
N THR A 42 6.20 -8.65 -2.05
CA THR A 42 7.17 -7.61 -1.70
C THR A 42 8.21 -8.23 -0.78
N LEU A 43 9.49 -7.97 -1.05
CA LEU A 43 10.59 -8.39 -0.18
C LEU A 43 10.92 -7.26 0.79
N SER A 44 10.95 -7.56 2.08
CA SER A 44 11.45 -6.63 3.09
C SER A 44 12.96 -6.79 3.24
N SER A 45 13.69 -5.70 3.09
CA SER A 45 15.12 -5.56 3.35
C SER A 45 15.37 -4.52 4.45
N HIS A 46 16.56 -4.52 5.06
CA HIS A 46 16.88 -3.67 6.22
C HIS A 46 16.71 -2.16 5.96
N PHE A 47 16.84 -1.71 4.71
CA PHE A 47 16.56 -0.31 4.35
C PHE A 47 15.06 -0.03 4.28
N THR A 48 14.28 -0.99 3.74
CA THR A 48 12.83 -0.85 3.61
C THR A 48 12.10 -0.96 4.95
N SER A 49 12.69 -1.58 5.99
CA SER A 49 12.07 -1.65 7.31
C SER A 49 11.93 -0.27 7.98
N HIS A 50 12.87 0.65 7.74
CA HIS A 50 12.75 2.05 8.18
C HIS A 50 11.76 2.86 7.35
N SER A 51 11.31 2.33 6.22
CA SER A 51 10.25 2.93 5.42
C SER A 51 8.91 2.26 5.66
N VAL A 52 8.83 0.98 6.06
CA VAL A 52 7.54 0.34 6.38
C VAL A 52 6.89 0.88 7.64
N GLU A 53 7.62 1.55 8.53
CA GLU A 53 7.02 2.42 9.57
C GLU A 53 6.21 3.58 8.97
N ASN A 54 6.30 3.81 7.66
CA ASN A 54 5.63 4.90 6.94
C ASN A 54 5.20 4.52 5.50
N ALA A 55 5.15 3.22 5.14
CA ALA A 55 4.87 2.77 3.78
C ALA A 55 3.41 2.34 3.65
N ASN A 56 2.63 3.19 2.98
CA ASN A 56 1.33 2.84 2.43
C ASN A 56 1.57 2.34 0.99
N PHE A 57 1.52 1.03 0.76
CA PHE A 57 1.53 0.49 -0.59
C PHE A 57 0.10 0.50 -1.15
N VAL A 58 -0.38 1.69 -1.50
CA VAL A 58 -1.59 1.92 -2.30
C VAL A 58 -1.26 2.15 -3.76
#